data_AF-A0A2N1PHV4-F1
#
_entry.id   AF-A0A2N1PHV4-F1
#
_cell.length_a   1.000
_cell.length_b   1.000
_cell.length_c   1.000
_cell.angle_alpha   90.00
_cell.angle_beta   90.00
_cell.angle_gamma   90.00
#
_symmetry.space_group_name_H-M   'P 1'
#
loop_
_entity.id
_entity.type
_entity.pdbx_description
1 polymer ?
#
loop_
_entity_poly.entity_id
_entity_poly.type
_entity_poly.pdbx_seq_one_letter_code
_entity_poly.pdbx_strand_id
1 'polypeptide(L)' 'MANVLVVYWSGTGNTEIMAEKIKEGLEKAGASVDFRTVDQVDPSEI' A
#
# COMPACT_ATOMS: atom_id res chain seq x y z
N MET A 1 -3.28 -11.58 13.10
CA MET A 1 -2.45 -10.58 12.39
C MET A 1 -2.92 -10.56 10.96
N ALA A 2 -3.36 -9.40 10.45
CA ALA A 2 -3.84 -9.29 9.07
C ALA A 2 -2.66 -8.95 8.14
N ASN A 3 -2.60 -9.57 6.98
CA ASN A 3 -1.69 -9.20 5.90
C ASN A 3 -2.47 -8.35 4.90
N VAL A 4 -1.98 -7.15 4.60
CA VAL A 4 -2.67 -6.18 3.74
C VAL A 4 -1.75 -5.77 2.62
N LEU A 5 -2.20 -5.93 1.38
CA LEU A 5 -1.56 -5.32 0.23
C LEU A 5 -2.17 -3.94 -0.02
N VAL A 6 -1.34 -2.91 -0.04
CA VAL A 6 -1.69 -1.56 -0.46
C VAL A 6 -1.06 -1.32 -1.83
N VAL A 7 -1.90 -1.24 -2.86
CA VAL A 7 -1.49 -0.90 -4.23
C VAL A 7 -1.93 0.53 -4.54
N TYR A 8 -1.00 1.36 -5.03
CA TYR A 8 -1.30 2.75 -5.40
C TYR A 8 -0.61 3.16 -6.70
N TRP A 9 -1.04 4.29 -7.25
CA TRP A 9 -0.33 5.00 -8.31
C TRP A 9 -0.28 6.49 -7.97
N SER A 10 0.81 7.15 -8.33
CA SER A 10 1.01 8.57 -8.08
C SER A 10 1.83 9.19 -9.20
N GLY A 11 1.30 10.22 -9.87
CA GLY A 11 2.04 10.96 -10.89
C GLY A 11 2.93 12.07 -10.29
N THR A 12 2.40 12.81 -9.31
CA THR A 12 3.07 13.99 -8.71
C THR A 12 3.32 13.87 -7.20
N GLY A 13 3.09 12.69 -6.61
CA GLY A 13 3.39 12.40 -5.20
C GLY A 13 2.21 12.51 -4.22
N ASN A 14 1.13 13.21 -4.56
CA ASN A 14 0.02 13.44 -3.62
C ASN A 14 -0.66 12.14 -3.15
N THR A 15 -0.92 11.20 -4.06
CA THR A 15 -1.54 9.91 -3.71
C THR A 15 -0.60 9.02 -2.92
N GLU A 16 0.70 9.10 -3.18
CA GLU A 16 1.73 8.36 -2.44
C GLU A 16 1.78 8.78 -0.97
N ILE A 17 1.76 10.09 -0.70
CA ILE A 17 1.68 10.62 0.67
C ILE A 17 0.42 10.09 1.38
N MET A 18 -0.72 10.03 0.69
CA MET A 18 -1.93 9.44 1.26
C MET A 18 -1.77 7.94 1.52
N ALA A 19 -1.18 7.19 0.58
CA ALA A 19 -0.94 5.76 0.71
C ALA A 19 0.02 5.44 1.88
N GLU A 20 1.05 6.25 2.09
CA GLU A 20 1.94 6.16 3.25
C GLU A 20 1.17 6.34 4.56
N LYS A 21 0.23 7.29 4.64
CA LYS A 21 -0.61 7.47 5.83
C LYS A 21 -1.55 6.30 6.09
N ILE A 22 -2.04 5.65 5.03
CA ILE A 22 -2.81 4.40 5.15
C ILE A 22 -1.92 3.27 5.69
N LYS A 23 -0.71 3.09 5.13
CA LYS A 23 0.29 2.12 5.62
C LYS A 23 0.61 2.34 7.10
N GLU A 24 0.93 3.57 7.51
CA GLU A 24 1.21 3.92 8.90
C GLU A 24 0.05 3.54 9.83
N GLY A 25 -1.20 3.77 9.40
CA GLY A 25 -2.40 3.41 10.18
C GLY A 25 -2.58 1.90 10.34
N LEU A 26 -2.36 1.14 9.27
CA LEU A 26 -2.43 -0.32 9.26
C LEU A 26 -1.36 -0.95 10.14
N GLU A 27 -0.11 -0.49 10.02
CA GLU A 27 1.01 -0.96 10.84
C GLU A 27 0.78 -0.66 12.34
N LYS A 28 0.26 0.54 12.67
CA LYS A 28 -0.14 0.87 14.05
C LYS A 28 -1.26 -0.02 14.59
N ALA A 29 -2.14 -0.52 13.73
CA ALA A 29 -3.18 -1.49 14.08
C ALA A 29 -2.65 -2.94 14.17
N GLY A 30 -1.35 -3.17 13.95
CA GLY A 30 -0.71 -4.49 14.01
C GLY A 30 -0.89 -5.33 12.75
N ALA A 31 -1.20 -4.73 11.61
CA ALA A 31 -1.19 -5.41 10.32
C ALA A 31 0.23 -5.44 9.72
N SER A 32 0.54 -6.50 8.98
CA SER A 32 1.70 -6.55 8.09
C SER A 32 1.28 -5.97 6.74
N VAL A 33 2.02 -4.99 6.24
CA VAL A 33 1.65 -4.25 5.02
C VAL A 33 2.67 -4.51 3.92
N ASP A 34 2.22 -5.08 2.81
CA ASP A 34 2.93 -5.05 1.53
C ASP A 34 2.51 -3.78 0.78
N PHE A 35 3.48 -2.96 0.40
CA PHE A 35 3.25 -1.61 -0.12
C PHE A 35 3.91 -1.48 -1.49
N ARG A 36 3.08 -1.46 -2.54
CA ARG A 36 3.54 -1.55 -3.92
C ARG A 36 2.90 -0.47 -4.80
N THR A 37 3.67 0.00 -5.78
CA THR A 37 3.09 0.77 -6.88
C THR A 37 2.43 -0.17 -7.89
N VAL A 38 1.47 0.33 -8.66
CA VAL A 38 0.68 -0.48 -9.61
C VAL A 38 1.53 -1.24 -10.64
N ASP A 39 2.70 -0.72 -11.01
CA ASP A 39 3.65 -1.33 -11.94
C ASP A 39 4.47 -2.48 -11.32
N GLN A 40 4.34 -2.71 -10.01
CA GLN A 40 4.97 -3.80 -9.27
C GLN A 40 4.01 -4.94 -8.93
N VAL A 41 2.79 -4.92 -9.49
CA VAL A 41 1.74 -5.90 -9.18
C VAL A 41 1.18 -6.48 -10.46
N ASP A 42 1.29 -7.80 -10.63
CA ASP A 42 0.54 -8.51 -11.66
C ASP A 42 -0.84 -8.92 -11.11
N PRO A 43 -1.94 -8.73 -11.88
CA PRO A 43 -3.28 -9.14 -11.43
C PRO A 43 -3.41 -10.62 -11.05
N SER A 44 -2.53 -11.50 -11.55
CA SER A 44 -2.53 -12.93 -11.20
C SER A 44 -1.92 -13.24 -9.82
N GLU A 45 -1.26 -12.27 -9.17
CA GLU A 45 -0.65 -12.43 -7.85
C GLU A 45 -1.61 -12.14 -6.68
N ILE A 46 -2.81 -11.63 -6.96
CA ILE A 46 -3.77 -11.10 -5.97
C ILE A 46 -5.00 -11.99 -5.88
#